data_AF-A0A815GZH9-F1
#
_entry.id   AF-A0A815GZH9-F1
#
_cell.length_a   1.000
_cell.length_b   1.000
_cell.length_c   1.000
_cell.angle_alpha   90.00
_cell.angle_beta   90.00
_cell.angle_gamma   90.00
#
_symmetry.space_group_name_H-M   'P 1'
#
loop_
_entity.id
_entity.type
_entity.pdbx_description
1 polymer ?
#
loop_
_entity_poly.entity_id
_entity_poly.type
_entity_poly.pdbx_seq_one_letter_code
_entity_poly.pdbx_strand_id
1 'polypeptide(L)'
;MATANALFDTEDDEDTNNLRYFDIPYAANDFKQYWSIILNSPLLLIEEAIKSLAYLIDDIATKVYIIKQKLTADDTDDLTLDELTAIHLYIWEESPPTKCIYYLLNETIRRGFPEELQLWHPYLKLLLTALSKLPPIGHHCIVYRGVRLCDLSDEYKDDGIYTWWTFNSCLRSLDQMKLPTFLGKQGVRTIFKIDCYSGKQVPLSDDDEVILMPGFHFQVVGKIRSLDDLNTIYIREIPPSSTEIMSSVSVVTTVEAPEEPLPLGVKKIQRGKSTKKSRKNLKNTACRIIKMSKVLHGCSDHILELSGKRLRIDDLKHTLNERLTQKITILNLSKTNLTREKVKVIAEILRTNVTLIELNLSYNPLGNVGCLFIAQTLHNNKHLITLNLYNTKLSCDAGQYLAEMLSWNHHLRFLHLGVNTLGNLGVKYLLYDNIQLHHLNLCCNKIDQDGCQYLADLLENNQTLIQLDVGGNPIKDNGIKILCNSLMINKTLIDLRMWHCQISNLETICNLLKSHSTLKQLDLEGNQITDEQADVLLLTAENNKTLERLNISHNKISDKFIKTFQQLATLRLSIIL
;
A
#
# COMPACT_ATOMS: atom_id res chain seq x y z
N MET A 1 24.00 14.29 -17.02
CA MET A 1 24.36 13.58 -15.77
C MET A 1 24.63 14.62 -14.71
N ALA A 2 24.06 14.43 -13.52
CA ALA A 2 24.06 15.32 -12.35
C ALA A 2 23.20 16.60 -12.48
N THR A 3 21.95 16.50 -12.00
CA THR A 3 21.32 17.36 -10.97
C THR A 3 19.89 16.86 -10.77
N ALA A 4 19.72 15.85 -9.92
CA ALA A 4 18.44 15.41 -9.37
C ALA A 4 18.75 14.99 -7.92
N ASN A 5 18.94 15.99 -7.07
CA ASN A 5 19.18 15.86 -5.63
C ASN A 5 19.03 17.27 -5.04
N ALA A 6 17.81 17.63 -4.66
CA ALA A 6 17.45 18.61 -3.65
C ALA A 6 15.95 18.82 -3.77
N LEU A 7 15.22 18.49 -2.71
CA LEU A 7 13.85 18.88 -2.31
C LEU A 7 13.22 17.69 -1.58
N PHE A 8 13.68 17.45 -0.35
CA PHE A 8 12.96 16.67 0.67
C PHE A 8 13.40 17.20 2.02
N ASP A 9 12.74 18.28 2.44
CA ASP A 9 12.72 18.79 3.82
C ASP A 9 11.59 19.82 3.88
N THR A 10 10.44 19.45 4.47
CA THR A 10 9.72 20.20 5.52
C THR A 10 8.45 19.46 5.92
N GLU A 11 8.09 19.65 7.18
CA GLU A 11 6.98 19.05 7.92
C GLU A 11 5.60 19.55 7.46
N ASP A 12 4.55 18.86 7.93
CA ASP A 12 3.12 19.10 7.74
C ASP A 12 2.45 18.49 6.48
N ASP A 13 1.15 18.17 6.64
CA ASP A 13 0.21 17.36 5.82
C ASP A 13 0.07 17.72 4.30
N GLU A 14 1.05 18.37 3.67
CA GLU A 14 0.98 18.88 2.30
C GLU A 14 1.41 17.84 1.23
N ASP A 15 2.26 16.86 1.56
CA ASP A 15 2.97 16.09 0.53
C ASP A 15 2.15 15.01 -0.19
N THR A 16 0.98 14.61 0.33
CA THR A 16 0.03 13.75 -0.41
C THR A 16 -0.80 14.54 -1.43
N ASN A 17 -0.93 15.86 -1.28
CA ASN A 17 -1.57 16.73 -2.28
C ASN A 17 -0.62 17.08 -3.43
N ASN A 18 0.70 17.04 -3.22
CA ASN A 18 1.69 17.34 -4.27
C ASN A 18 1.61 16.33 -5.43
N LEU A 19 1.37 15.04 -5.16
CA LEU A 19 1.21 14.01 -6.19
C LEU A 19 -0.10 14.11 -6.99
N ARG A 20 -1.06 14.95 -6.57
CA ARG A 20 -2.36 15.12 -7.25
C ARG A 20 -2.26 15.97 -8.52
N TYR A 21 -1.16 16.74 -8.69
CA TYR A 21 -0.97 17.72 -9.78
C TYR A 21 0.39 17.63 -10.48
N PHE A 22 1.22 16.68 -10.05
CA PHE A 22 2.40 16.25 -10.79
C PHE A 22 1.99 15.25 -11.87
N ASP A 23 2.33 15.57 -13.12
CA ASP A 23 2.28 14.58 -14.18
C ASP A 23 3.34 13.50 -13.93
N ILE A 24 2.88 12.27 -14.00
CA ILE A 24 3.65 11.05 -13.80
C ILE A 24 4.81 11.03 -14.80
N PRO A 25 6.04 10.65 -14.41
CA PRO A 25 7.12 10.41 -15.35
C PRO A 25 6.92 9.05 -16.05
N TYR A 26 5.83 8.88 -16.81
CA TYR A 26 5.72 7.81 -17.80
C TYR A 26 6.26 8.29 -19.14
N ALA A 27 6.95 7.43 -19.87
CA ALA A 27 7.22 7.68 -21.28
C ALA A 27 5.86 7.80 -21.98
N ALA A 28 5.59 8.95 -22.63
CA ALA A 28 4.31 9.23 -23.30
C ALA A 28 3.82 8.07 -24.19
N ASN A 29 4.75 7.29 -24.76
CA ASN A 29 4.45 6.11 -25.58
C ASN A 29 3.73 4.96 -24.84
N ASP A 30 4.02 4.74 -23.55
CA ASP A 30 3.39 3.66 -22.77
C ASP A 30 1.94 4.01 -22.43
N PHE A 31 1.70 5.27 -22.08
CA PHE A 31 0.36 5.80 -21.83
C PHE A 31 -0.48 5.82 -23.12
N LYS A 32 0.15 6.14 -24.26
CA LYS A 32 -0.47 6.11 -25.58
C LYS A 32 -0.95 4.71 -25.99
N GLN A 33 -0.09 3.70 -25.85
CA GLN A 33 -0.46 2.32 -26.12
C GLN A 33 -1.59 1.85 -25.20
N TYR A 34 -1.60 2.32 -23.96
CA TYR A 34 -2.59 1.94 -22.97
C TYR A 34 -4.02 2.40 -23.31
N TRP A 35 -4.23 3.68 -23.61
CA TRP A 35 -5.57 4.17 -23.99
C TRP A 35 -6.09 3.53 -25.26
N SER A 36 -5.21 3.15 -26.18
CA SER A 36 -5.61 2.41 -27.39
C SER A 36 -6.28 1.08 -27.06
N ILE A 37 -5.88 0.39 -25.99
CA ILE A 37 -6.49 -0.87 -25.56
C ILE A 37 -7.91 -0.61 -25.05
N ILE A 38 -8.09 0.41 -24.20
CA ILE A 38 -9.41 0.78 -23.66
C ILE A 38 -10.34 1.19 -24.80
N LEU A 39 -9.89 2.06 -25.71
CA LEU A 39 -10.71 2.56 -26.81
C LEU A 39 -11.16 1.44 -27.75
N ASN A 40 -10.37 0.38 -27.91
CA ASN A 40 -10.70 -0.80 -28.73
C ASN A 40 -11.46 -1.91 -27.97
N SER A 41 -11.75 -1.73 -26.68
CA SER A 41 -12.50 -2.70 -25.89
C SER A 41 -14.01 -2.63 -26.17
N PRO A 42 -14.77 -3.74 -26.00
CA PRO A 42 -16.21 -3.74 -26.26
C PRO A 42 -16.94 -2.81 -25.28
N LEU A 43 -17.95 -2.11 -25.78
CA LEU A 43 -18.83 -1.30 -24.95
C LEU A 43 -19.80 -2.22 -24.20
N LEU A 44 -19.83 -2.11 -22.86
CA LEU A 44 -20.71 -2.90 -22.01
C LEU A 44 -21.77 -2.01 -21.34
N LEU A 45 -22.89 -2.62 -20.95
CA LEU A 45 -23.89 -1.98 -20.09
C LEU A 45 -23.28 -1.68 -18.72
N ILE A 46 -23.81 -0.67 -18.01
CA ILE A 46 -23.22 -0.20 -16.76
C ILE A 46 -23.12 -1.32 -15.71
N GLU A 47 -24.11 -2.20 -15.58
CA GLU A 47 -24.11 -3.32 -14.63
C GLU A 47 -22.95 -4.29 -14.86
N GLU A 48 -22.59 -4.52 -16.12
CA GLU A 48 -21.46 -5.36 -16.50
C GLU A 48 -20.14 -4.59 -16.34
N ALA A 49 -20.14 -3.30 -16.70
CA ALA A 49 -18.97 -2.44 -16.66
C ALA A 49 -18.43 -2.21 -15.23
N ILE A 50 -19.30 -2.27 -14.21
CA ILE A 50 -18.92 -2.08 -12.81
C ILE A 50 -18.55 -3.38 -12.08
N LYS A 51 -18.70 -4.57 -12.68
CA LYS A 51 -18.46 -5.85 -11.98
C LYS A 51 -17.05 -5.98 -11.45
N SER A 52 -16.06 -5.53 -12.22
CA SER A 52 -14.66 -5.52 -11.81
C SER A 52 -14.37 -4.48 -10.70
N LEU A 53 -15.22 -3.47 -10.58
CA LEU A 53 -15.11 -2.40 -9.58
C LEU A 53 -15.81 -2.74 -8.26
N ALA A 54 -16.71 -3.72 -8.24
CA ALA A 54 -17.38 -4.19 -7.02
C ALA A 54 -16.40 -4.73 -5.94
N TYR A 55 -15.16 -5.05 -6.33
CA TYR A 55 -14.09 -5.44 -5.41
C TYR A 55 -13.35 -4.24 -4.78
N LEU A 56 -13.49 -3.05 -5.36
CA LEU A 56 -12.79 -1.83 -4.96
C LEU A 56 -13.73 -0.83 -4.29
N ILE A 57 -15.00 -0.80 -4.70
CA ILE A 57 -15.97 0.20 -4.29
C ILE A 57 -17.18 -0.50 -3.69
N ASP A 58 -17.34 -0.32 -2.38
CA ASP A 58 -18.49 -0.83 -1.65
C ASP A 58 -19.80 -0.26 -2.21
N ASP A 59 -20.82 -1.10 -2.26
CA ASP A 59 -22.19 -0.76 -2.68
C ASP A 59 -22.30 -0.10 -4.07
N ILE A 60 -21.33 -0.29 -4.97
CA ILE A 60 -21.33 0.33 -6.31
C ILE A 60 -22.58 -0.02 -7.12
N ALA A 61 -23.10 -1.25 -7.00
CA ALA A 61 -24.33 -1.67 -7.66
C ALA A 61 -25.56 -0.93 -7.10
N THR A 62 -25.59 -0.69 -5.78
CA THR A 62 -26.64 0.10 -5.12
C THR A 62 -26.59 1.55 -5.59
N LYS A 63 -25.39 2.14 -5.74
CA LYS A 63 -25.21 3.50 -6.27
C LYS A 63 -25.75 3.61 -7.70
N VAL A 64 -25.40 2.67 -8.58
CA VAL A 64 -25.94 2.59 -9.95
C VAL A 64 -27.46 2.50 -9.94
N TYR A 65 -28.03 1.65 -9.08
CA TYR A 65 -29.48 1.55 -8.95
C TYR A 65 -30.12 2.88 -8.54
N ILE A 66 -29.58 3.57 -7.54
CA ILE A 66 -30.09 4.87 -7.08
C ILE A 66 -30.01 5.92 -8.19
N ILE A 67 -28.91 5.97 -8.94
CA ILE A 67 -28.74 6.90 -10.07
C ILE A 67 -29.80 6.62 -11.13
N LYS A 68 -29.98 5.36 -11.54
CA LYS A 68 -30.98 4.97 -12.55
C LYS A 68 -32.42 5.29 -12.12
N GLN A 69 -32.73 5.28 -10.84
CA GLN A 69 -34.06 5.66 -10.33
C GLN A 69 -34.29 7.17 -10.36
N LYS A 70 -33.23 7.97 -10.34
CA LYS A 70 -33.31 9.43 -10.43
C LYS A 70 -33.37 9.94 -11.87
N LEU A 71 -32.81 9.18 -12.81
CA LEU A 71 -32.76 9.52 -14.23
C LEU A 71 -33.99 8.95 -14.96
N THR A 72 -34.59 9.74 -15.86
CA THR A 72 -35.67 9.32 -16.75
C THR A 72 -35.18 9.16 -18.19
N ALA A 73 -35.97 8.53 -19.07
CA ALA A 73 -35.58 8.36 -20.47
C ALA A 73 -35.47 9.71 -21.21
N ASP A 74 -36.23 10.72 -20.77
CA ASP A 74 -36.25 12.06 -21.36
C ASP A 74 -35.03 12.91 -20.96
N ASP A 75 -34.29 12.49 -19.93
CA ASP A 75 -33.10 13.16 -19.40
C ASP A 75 -31.81 12.87 -20.19
N THR A 76 -31.90 12.00 -21.21
CA THR A 76 -30.71 11.37 -21.78
C THR A 76 -30.06 12.08 -22.97
N ASP A 77 -30.67 13.12 -23.55
CA ASP A 77 -30.19 13.78 -24.78
C ASP A 77 -29.69 12.73 -25.81
N ASP A 78 -28.45 12.87 -26.32
CA ASP A 78 -27.79 11.92 -27.24
C ASP A 78 -27.09 10.72 -26.53
N LEU A 79 -27.19 10.65 -25.19
CA LEU A 79 -26.63 9.58 -24.38
C LEU A 79 -27.64 8.45 -24.17
N THR A 80 -27.13 7.26 -23.90
CA THR A 80 -27.94 6.17 -23.33
C THR A 80 -28.05 6.34 -21.82
N LEU A 81 -29.05 5.71 -21.20
CA LEU A 81 -29.20 5.71 -19.74
C LEU A 81 -27.93 5.19 -19.03
N ASP A 82 -27.25 4.19 -19.60
CA ASP A 82 -26.00 3.64 -19.04
C ASP A 82 -24.83 4.60 -19.13
N GLU A 83 -24.71 5.33 -20.24
CA GLU A 83 -23.69 6.36 -20.45
C GLU A 83 -23.89 7.54 -19.51
N LEU A 84 -25.14 8.03 -19.38
CA LEU A 84 -25.46 9.08 -18.43
C LEU A 84 -25.24 8.62 -16.98
N THR A 85 -25.64 7.38 -16.65
CA THR A 85 -25.38 6.77 -15.35
C THR A 85 -23.88 6.71 -15.04
N ALA A 86 -23.03 6.38 -16.02
CA ALA A 86 -21.58 6.35 -15.83
C ALA A 86 -21.02 7.74 -15.48
N ILE A 87 -21.52 8.81 -16.09
CA ILE A 87 -21.12 10.19 -15.76
C ILE A 87 -21.54 10.55 -14.33
N HIS A 88 -22.81 10.32 -13.98
CA HIS A 88 -23.31 10.59 -12.62
C HIS A 88 -22.64 9.73 -11.54
N LEU A 89 -22.23 8.50 -11.89
CA LEU A 89 -21.49 7.64 -10.99
C LEU A 89 -20.06 8.15 -10.76
N TYR A 90 -19.43 8.74 -11.78
CA TYR A 90 -18.08 9.31 -11.68
C TYR A 90 -18.04 10.52 -10.74
N ILE A 91 -19.03 11.43 -10.84
CA ILE A 91 -19.15 12.63 -10.01
C ILE A 91 -19.84 12.37 -8.67
N TRP A 92 -20.20 11.12 -8.36
CA TRP A 92 -20.93 10.78 -7.15
C TRP A 92 -20.13 11.17 -5.90
N GLU A 93 -20.69 12.08 -5.10
CA GLU A 93 -20.09 12.54 -3.86
C GLU A 93 -20.33 11.55 -2.71
N GLU A 94 -19.28 11.31 -1.94
CA GLU A 94 -19.28 10.43 -0.78
C GLU A 94 -18.35 10.97 0.31
N SER A 95 -18.66 10.64 1.57
CA SER A 95 -17.81 10.96 2.71
C SER A 95 -17.27 9.66 3.34
N PRO A 96 -15.94 9.52 3.50
CA PRO A 96 -14.91 10.48 3.13
C PRO A 96 -14.66 10.56 1.61
N PRO A 97 -14.14 11.69 1.08
CA PRO A 97 -13.88 11.87 -0.36
C PRO A 97 -12.95 10.82 -0.99
N THR A 98 -12.14 10.14 -0.17
CA THR A 98 -11.28 9.04 -0.59
C THR A 98 -12.03 7.80 -1.07
N LYS A 99 -13.35 7.71 -0.81
CA LYS A 99 -14.23 6.66 -1.32
C LYS A 99 -14.90 6.99 -2.64
N CYS A 100 -14.85 8.26 -3.08
CA CYS A 100 -15.48 8.67 -4.34
C CYS A 100 -14.80 8.00 -5.53
N ILE A 101 -15.61 7.66 -6.53
CA ILE A 101 -15.13 7.05 -7.78
C ILE A 101 -14.17 7.99 -8.52
N TYR A 102 -14.48 9.29 -8.53
CA TYR A 102 -13.58 10.34 -8.98
C TYR A 102 -12.16 10.21 -8.39
N TYR A 103 -12.07 10.02 -7.06
CA TYR A 103 -10.79 9.98 -6.35
C TYR A 103 -10.03 8.70 -6.71
N LEU A 104 -10.69 7.55 -6.55
CA LEU A 104 -10.10 6.21 -6.76
C LEU A 104 -9.63 6.00 -8.20
N LEU A 105 -10.43 6.42 -9.19
CA LEU A 105 -10.06 6.28 -10.60
C LEU A 105 -8.83 7.13 -10.93
N ASN A 106 -8.84 8.40 -10.56
CA ASN A 106 -7.74 9.30 -10.87
C ASN A 106 -6.46 8.92 -10.10
N GLU A 107 -6.59 8.39 -8.88
CA GLU A 107 -5.46 7.82 -8.16
C GLU A 107 -4.89 6.59 -8.88
N THR A 108 -5.75 5.67 -9.33
CA THR A 108 -5.32 4.48 -10.08
C THR A 108 -4.58 4.86 -11.36
N ILE A 109 -5.07 5.88 -12.10
CA ILE A 109 -4.39 6.40 -13.29
C ILE A 109 -3.01 6.97 -12.92
N ARG A 110 -2.89 7.74 -11.82
CA ARG A 110 -1.62 8.32 -11.35
C ARG A 110 -0.58 7.28 -10.96
N ARG A 111 -1.00 6.20 -10.30
CA ARG A 111 -0.11 5.08 -9.95
C ARG A 111 0.42 4.38 -11.20
N GLY A 112 -0.34 4.40 -12.29
CA GLY A 112 0.09 3.95 -13.61
C GLY A 112 0.36 2.45 -13.71
N PHE A 113 -0.19 1.63 -12.82
CA PHE A 113 -0.06 0.17 -12.87
C PHE A 113 -1.09 -0.41 -13.85
N PRO A 114 -0.66 -1.07 -14.95
CA PRO A 114 -1.59 -1.60 -15.95
C PRO A 114 -2.62 -2.58 -15.38
N GLU A 115 -2.26 -3.35 -14.35
CA GLU A 115 -3.12 -4.36 -13.73
C GLU A 115 -4.21 -3.76 -12.83
N GLU A 116 -3.94 -2.65 -12.14
CA GLU A 116 -4.97 -1.95 -11.35
C GLU A 116 -5.96 -1.27 -12.29
N LEU A 117 -5.44 -0.61 -13.32
CA LEU A 117 -6.26 0.14 -14.28
C LEU A 117 -7.03 -0.80 -15.23
N GLN A 118 -6.62 -2.08 -15.39
CA GLN A 118 -7.42 -3.13 -16.03
C GLN A 118 -8.79 -3.35 -15.38
N LEU A 119 -8.90 -3.23 -14.06
CA LEU A 119 -10.19 -3.33 -13.36
C LEU A 119 -11.14 -2.21 -13.77
N TRP A 120 -10.59 -1.08 -14.19
CA TRP A 120 -11.34 0.08 -14.64
C TRP A 120 -11.67 0.05 -16.13
N HIS A 121 -11.08 -0.85 -16.94
CA HIS A 121 -11.25 -0.86 -18.40
C HIS A 121 -12.70 -0.80 -18.86
N PRO A 122 -13.62 -1.65 -18.38
CA PRO A 122 -14.99 -1.65 -18.88
C PRO A 122 -15.74 -0.37 -18.53
N TYR A 123 -15.56 0.12 -17.30
CA TYR A 123 -16.14 1.38 -16.84
C TYR A 123 -15.55 2.59 -17.56
N LEU A 124 -14.22 2.64 -17.73
CA LEU A 124 -13.53 3.70 -18.47
C LEU A 124 -13.98 3.75 -19.93
N LYS A 125 -14.14 2.61 -20.59
CA LYS A 125 -14.68 2.56 -21.95
C LYS A 125 -16.07 3.20 -22.01
N LEU A 126 -16.95 2.86 -21.08
CA LEU A 126 -18.30 3.43 -21.01
C LEU A 126 -18.26 4.94 -20.73
N LEU A 127 -17.49 5.38 -19.74
CA LEU A 127 -17.34 6.79 -19.36
C LEU A 127 -16.74 7.63 -20.49
N LEU A 128 -15.67 7.17 -21.14
CA LEU A 128 -15.07 7.86 -22.29
C LEU A 128 -16.03 7.97 -23.47
N THR A 129 -16.81 6.91 -23.73
CA THR A 129 -17.81 6.90 -24.81
C THR A 129 -18.90 7.92 -24.52
N ALA A 130 -19.41 7.95 -23.27
CA ALA A 130 -20.38 8.94 -22.83
C ALA A 130 -19.85 10.38 -22.99
N LEU A 131 -18.67 10.67 -22.45
CA LEU A 131 -18.07 12.02 -22.53
C LEU A 131 -17.74 12.45 -23.96
N SER A 132 -17.44 11.51 -24.87
CA SER A 132 -17.16 11.81 -26.28
C SER A 132 -18.39 12.32 -27.05
N LYS A 133 -19.60 11.90 -26.64
CA LYS A 133 -20.87 12.33 -27.26
C LYS A 133 -21.32 13.72 -26.82
N LEU A 134 -20.84 14.20 -25.67
CA LEU A 134 -21.20 15.52 -25.17
C LEU A 134 -20.55 16.64 -26.01
N PRO A 135 -21.26 17.74 -26.28
CA PRO A 135 -20.68 18.89 -26.96
C PRO A 135 -19.58 19.53 -26.08
N PRO A 136 -18.52 20.09 -26.69
CA PRO A 136 -17.56 20.92 -25.95
C PRO A 136 -18.23 22.20 -25.43
N ILE A 137 -17.76 22.72 -24.30
CA ILE A 137 -18.26 23.94 -23.64
C ILE A 137 -18.07 25.27 -24.44
N GLY A 138 -17.52 25.19 -25.65
CA GLY A 138 -17.32 26.33 -26.56
C GLY A 138 -15.93 26.96 -26.48
N HIS A 139 -15.61 27.85 -27.43
CA HIS A 139 -14.30 28.50 -27.51
C HIS A 139 -14.05 29.46 -26.33
N HIS A 140 -12.89 29.32 -25.69
CA HIS A 140 -12.41 30.20 -24.61
C HIS A 140 -13.30 30.23 -23.35
N CYS A 141 -13.72 29.07 -22.86
CA CYS A 141 -14.44 28.97 -21.60
C CYS A 141 -13.45 28.92 -20.43
N ILE A 142 -13.59 29.84 -19.47
CA ILE A 142 -12.83 29.79 -18.23
C ILE A 142 -13.52 28.84 -17.26
N VAL A 143 -12.78 27.81 -16.86
CA VAL A 143 -13.17 26.91 -15.76
C VAL A 143 -12.11 26.95 -14.67
N TYR A 144 -12.50 26.58 -13.46
CA TYR A 144 -11.64 26.64 -12.30
C TYR A 144 -11.43 25.26 -11.70
N ARG A 145 -10.20 24.97 -11.24
CA ARG A 145 -9.89 23.81 -10.38
C ARG A 145 -9.15 24.25 -9.12
N GLY A 146 -9.63 23.81 -7.96
CA GLY A 146 -9.05 24.13 -6.66
C GLY A 146 -8.15 23.03 -6.10
N VAL A 147 -7.04 23.44 -5.49
CA VAL A 147 -6.06 22.61 -4.78
C VAL A 147 -5.87 23.17 -3.37
N ARG A 148 -6.04 22.33 -2.36
CA ARG A 148 -5.87 22.74 -0.95
C ARG A 148 -4.49 22.39 -0.43
N LEU A 149 -4.08 23.10 0.62
CA LEU A 149 -2.91 22.81 1.45
C LEU A 149 -1.64 22.64 0.59
N CYS A 150 -1.48 23.50 -0.42
CA CYS A 150 -0.38 23.42 -1.38
C CYS A 150 -0.30 24.68 -2.27
N ASP A 151 0.91 25.24 -2.42
CA ASP A 151 1.28 26.21 -3.45
C ASP A 151 2.00 25.48 -4.60
N LEU A 152 1.42 25.53 -5.80
CA LEU A 152 2.01 24.91 -7.01
C LEU A 152 2.73 25.92 -7.92
N SER A 153 2.94 27.15 -7.45
CA SER A 153 3.42 28.25 -8.29
C SER A 153 4.86 28.08 -8.76
N ASP A 154 5.70 27.35 -8.03
CA ASP A 154 7.11 27.14 -8.38
C ASP A 154 7.29 25.93 -9.33
N GLU A 155 6.35 24.99 -9.27
CA GLU A 155 6.27 23.77 -10.06
C GLU A 155 5.83 24.08 -11.50
N TYR A 156 4.87 25.00 -11.64
CA TYR A 156 4.37 25.50 -12.92
C TYR A 156 5.23 26.68 -13.40
N LYS A 157 6.28 26.37 -14.14
CA LYS A 157 7.21 27.35 -14.71
C LYS A 157 6.52 28.21 -15.75
N ASP A 158 6.96 29.47 -15.84
CA ASP A 158 6.45 30.40 -16.85
C ASP A 158 6.66 29.84 -18.25
N ASP A 159 5.63 29.95 -19.10
CA ASP A 159 5.56 29.35 -20.44
C ASP A 159 5.72 27.82 -20.50
N GLY A 160 5.73 27.13 -19.35
CA GLY A 160 5.86 25.68 -19.28
C GLY A 160 4.64 24.97 -19.88
N ILE A 161 4.89 23.82 -20.51
CA ILE A 161 3.86 22.94 -21.07
C ILE A 161 3.73 21.69 -20.19
N TYR A 162 2.51 21.42 -19.76
CA TYR A 162 2.16 20.34 -18.85
C TYR A 162 1.06 19.47 -19.47
N THR A 163 1.03 18.17 -19.16
CA THR A 163 0.14 17.20 -19.82
C THR A 163 -0.71 16.47 -18.79
N TRP A 164 -1.90 16.96 -18.48
CA TRP A 164 -2.71 16.38 -17.41
C TRP A 164 -3.25 14.99 -17.79
N TRP A 165 -2.60 13.94 -17.31
CA TRP A 165 -2.92 12.55 -17.67
C TRP A 165 -4.15 11.96 -16.96
N THR A 166 -4.78 12.69 -16.06
CA THR A 166 -6.00 12.28 -15.33
C THR A 166 -7.21 13.12 -15.73
N PHE A 167 -8.41 12.62 -15.39
CA PHE A 167 -9.63 13.41 -15.51
C PHE A 167 -9.64 14.52 -14.47
N ASN A 168 -10.13 15.70 -14.83
CA ASN A 168 -10.25 16.83 -13.92
C ASN A 168 -11.68 17.35 -13.91
N SER A 169 -12.29 17.40 -12.73
CA SER A 169 -13.61 18.01 -12.50
C SER A 169 -13.42 19.48 -12.14
N CYS A 170 -14.05 20.37 -12.88
CA CYS A 170 -13.88 21.81 -12.78
C CYS A 170 -15.23 22.51 -12.60
N LEU A 171 -15.21 23.70 -12.01
CA LEU A 171 -16.41 24.52 -11.82
C LEU A 171 -16.33 25.78 -12.70
N ARG A 172 -17.48 26.28 -13.15
CA ARG A 172 -17.56 27.53 -13.91
C ARG A 172 -17.57 28.77 -13.02
N SER A 173 -17.98 28.63 -11.76
CA SER A 173 -18.07 29.72 -10.80
C SER A 173 -17.01 29.65 -9.71
N LEU A 174 -16.33 30.78 -9.48
CA LEU A 174 -15.38 30.95 -8.38
C LEU A 174 -16.08 30.97 -7.02
N ASP A 175 -17.37 31.30 -6.96
CA ASP A 175 -18.09 31.41 -5.69
C ASP A 175 -18.38 30.04 -5.06
N GLN A 176 -18.67 29.02 -5.87
CA GLN A 176 -18.81 27.62 -5.41
C GLN A 176 -17.49 27.07 -4.86
N MET A 177 -16.34 27.51 -5.40
CA MET A 177 -15.02 27.06 -4.92
C MET A 177 -14.74 27.43 -3.47
N LYS A 178 -15.32 28.54 -3.00
CA LYS A 178 -15.11 29.05 -1.63
C LYS A 178 -15.73 28.14 -0.56
N LEU A 179 -16.52 27.14 -0.94
CA LEU A 179 -17.07 26.17 0.00
C LEU A 179 -15.95 25.27 0.58
N PRO A 180 -16.03 24.90 1.86
CA PRO A 180 -15.06 23.99 2.50
C PRO A 180 -15.01 22.59 1.89
N THR A 181 -15.92 22.23 1.00
CA THR A 181 -15.98 20.97 0.24
C THR A 181 -15.17 21.02 -1.07
N PHE A 182 -14.84 22.23 -1.58
CA PHE A 182 -14.01 22.40 -2.78
C PHE A 182 -12.61 22.94 -2.46
N LEU A 183 -12.44 24.23 -2.19
CA LEU A 183 -11.15 24.84 -1.84
C LEU A 183 -11.08 25.31 -0.38
N GLY A 184 -12.18 25.81 0.16
CA GLY A 184 -12.18 26.51 1.44
C GLY A 184 -11.63 27.95 1.34
N LYS A 185 -11.60 28.65 2.48
CA LYS A 185 -11.26 30.09 2.56
C LYS A 185 -9.94 30.39 3.27
N GLN A 186 -9.27 29.40 3.84
CA GLN A 186 -8.10 29.58 4.70
C GLN A 186 -7.01 28.54 4.36
N GLY A 187 -5.75 28.87 4.66
CA GLY A 187 -4.57 28.04 4.36
C GLY A 187 -4.02 28.23 2.95
N VAL A 188 -2.77 27.76 2.77
CA VAL A 188 -2.07 27.77 1.48
C VAL A 188 -2.83 26.95 0.47
N ARG A 189 -3.17 27.56 -0.68
CA ARG A 189 -4.04 26.92 -1.67
C ARG A 189 -3.77 27.45 -3.07
N THR A 190 -3.98 26.59 -4.05
CA THR A 190 -3.81 26.92 -5.47
C THR A 190 -5.13 26.83 -6.22
N ILE A 191 -5.45 27.81 -7.05
CA ILE A 191 -6.53 27.76 -8.03
C ILE A 191 -5.91 27.75 -9.43
N PHE A 192 -6.25 26.73 -10.21
CA PHE A 192 -6.06 26.78 -11.65
C PHE A 192 -7.22 27.53 -12.27
N LYS A 193 -6.91 28.63 -12.95
CA LYS A 193 -7.80 29.28 -13.90
C LYS A 193 -7.47 28.71 -15.27
N ILE A 194 -8.40 28.01 -15.90
CA ILE A 194 -8.14 27.19 -17.07
C ILE A 194 -8.94 27.77 -18.24
N ASP A 195 -8.25 28.30 -19.25
CA ASP A 195 -8.80 28.66 -20.55
C ASP A 195 -8.90 27.38 -21.40
N CYS A 196 -10.09 26.78 -21.39
CA CYS A 196 -10.38 25.48 -21.97
C CYS A 196 -11.47 25.61 -23.05
N TYR A 197 -11.39 24.75 -24.07
CA TYR A 197 -12.45 24.65 -25.08
C TYR A 197 -12.90 23.21 -25.33
N SER A 198 -12.17 22.19 -24.88
CA SER A 198 -12.56 20.78 -25.07
C SER A 198 -13.37 20.18 -23.91
N GLY A 199 -13.49 20.89 -22.80
CA GLY A 199 -14.20 20.45 -21.60
C GLY A 199 -15.64 20.05 -21.89
N LYS A 200 -16.14 19.07 -21.12
CA LYS A 200 -17.49 18.51 -21.26
C LYS A 200 -18.36 18.96 -20.10
N GLN A 201 -19.43 19.69 -20.38
CA GLN A 201 -20.40 20.04 -19.35
C GLN A 201 -21.17 18.79 -18.94
N VAL A 202 -21.24 18.55 -17.64
CA VAL A 202 -21.97 17.43 -17.07
C VAL A 202 -23.48 17.71 -17.19
N PRO A 203 -24.26 16.85 -17.85
CA PRO A 203 -25.72 16.99 -17.88
C PRO A 203 -26.31 16.86 -16.48
N LEU A 204 -27.33 17.67 -16.17
CA LEU A 204 -28.13 17.55 -14.94
C LEU A 204 -27.30 17.63 -13.63
N SER A 205 -26.17 18.33 -13.65
CA SER A 205 -25.41 18.67 -12.44
C SER A 205 -25.93 19.98 -11.84
N ASP A 206 -26.14 20.01 -10.53
CA ASP A 206 -26.52 21.23 -9.80
C ASP A 206 -25.38 22.28 -9.76
N ASP A 207 -24.14 21.86 -10.01
CA ASP A 207 -22.92 22.64 -9.75
C ASP A 207 -22.21 23.21 -11.01
N ASP A 208 -22.84 23.20 -12.18
CA ASP A 208 -22.20 23.61 -13.45
C ASP A 208 -20.83 22.94 -13.67
N GLU A 209 -20.79 21.63 -13.40
CA GLU A 209 -19.54 20.86 -13.40
C GLU A 209 -19.06 20.60 -14.84
N VAL A 210 -17.76 20.76 -15.04
CA VAL A 210 -17.09 20.53 -16.33
C VAL A 210 -16.00 19.48 -16.13
N ILE A 211 -16.04 18.42 -16.94
CA ILE A 211 -15.01 17.38 -16.94
C ILE A 211 -14.01 17.66 -18.07
N LEU A 212 -12.73 17.77 -17.71
CA LEU A 212 -11.60 17.76 -18.63
C LEU A 212 -11.10 16.32 -18.80
N MET A 213 -10.93 15.89 -20.06
CA MET A 213 -10.42 14.55 -20.39
C MET A 213 -8.92 14.44 -20.09
N PRO A 214 -8.42 13.22 -19.81
CA PRO A 214 -6.99 12.98 -19.61
C PRO A 214 -6.16 13.19 -20.88
N GLY A 215 -4.89 13.54 -20.75
CA GLY A 215 -3.94 13.65 -21.85
C GLY A 215 -3.98 14.96 -22.64
N PHE A 216 -4.63 16.00 -22.11
CA PHE A 216 -4.58 17.34 -22.69
C PHE A 216 -3.35 18.12 -22.22
N HIS A 217 -2.86 18.95 -23.12
CA HIS A 217 -1.69 19.79 -22.92
C HIS A 217 -2.12 21.20 -22.53
N PHE A 218 -1.45 21.77 -21.53
CA PHE A 218 -1.73 23.10 -21.02
C PHE A 218 -0.45 23.92 -20.98
N GLN A 219 -0.51 25.16 -21.48
CA GLN A 219 0.55 26.14 -21.34
C GLN A 219 0.27 27.04 -20.14
N VAL A 220 1.27 27.32 -19.32
CA VAL A 220 1.20 28.35 -18.29
C VAL A 220 1.23 29.73 -18.95
N VAL A 221 0.16 30.51 -18.76
CA VAL A 221 0.01 31.86 -19.35
C VAL A 221 0.26 32.95 -18.32
N GLY A 222 0.16 32.65 -17.02
CA GLY A 222 0.51 33.59 -15.97
C GLY A 222 0.28 33.04 -14.57
N LYS A 223 0.83 33.71 -13.57
CA LYS A 223 0.66 33.36 -12.16
C LYS A 223 0.39 34.62 -11.34
N ILE A 224 -0.49 34.51 -10.36
CA ILE A 224 -0.80 35.57 -9.40
C ILE A 224 -0.66 34.97 -8.00
N ARG A 225 0.28 35.48 -7.21
CA ARG A 225 0.38 35.17 -5.79
C ARG A 225 -0.35 36.25 -5.01
N SER A 226 -1.42 35.88 -4.31
CA SER A 226 -2.18 36.82 -3.48
C SER A 226 -1.62 36.83 -2.06
N LEU A 227 -1.87 37.92 -1.32
CA LEU A 227 -1.44 38.06 0.07
C LEU A 227 -2.18 37.12 1.06
N ASP A 228 -3.29 36.50 0.64
CA ASP A 228 -4.18 35.69 1.48
C ASP A 228 -3.95 34.17 1.34
N ASP A 229 -2.70 33.75 1.14
CA ASP A 229 -2.28 32.36 0.91
C ASP A 229 -2.97 31.67 -0.28
N LEU A 230 -3.52 32.46 -1.22
CA LEU A 230 -4.17 31.99 -2.44
C LEU A 230 -3.28 32.27 -3.66
N ASN A 231 -2.82 31.21 -4.27
CA ASN A 231 -2.06 31.23 -5.50
C ASN A 231 -2.96 30.90 -6.69
N THR A 232 -2.90 31.70 -7.75
CA THR A 232 -3.65 31.44 -8.98
C THR A 232 -2.68 31.17 -10.11
N ILE A 233 -2.83 30.01 -10.75
CA ILE A 233 -2.08 29.63 -11.95
C ILE A 233 -3.04 29.71 -13.12
N TYR A 234 -2.74 30.59 -14.07
CA TYR A 234 -3.49 30.70 -15.31
C TYR A 234 -2.86 29.78 -16.36
N ILE A 235 -3.64 28.81 -16.81
CA ILE A 235 -3.24 27.87 -17.86
C ILE A 235 -4.20 27.93 -19.03
N ARG A 236 -3.69 27.69 -20.23
CA ARG A 236 -4.47 27.61 -21.46
C ARG A 236 -4.27 26.26 -22.12
N GLU A 237 -5.38 25.65 -22.50
CA GLU A 237 -5.38 24.41 -23.29
C GLU A 237 -4.71 24.64 -24.64
N ILE A 238 -3.73 23.80 -24.96
CA ILE A 238 -3.06 23.78 -26.26
C ILE A 238 -3.84 22.83 -27.16
N PRO A 239 -4.22 23.26 -28.38
CA PRO A 239 -4.95 22.38 -29.26
C PRO A 239 -4.18 21.11 -29.64
N PRO A 240 -4.86 19.95 -29.64
CA PRO A 240 -4.18 18.71 -29.97
C PRO A 240 -3.67 18.79 -31.41
N SER A 241 -2.39 18.49 -31.59
CA SER A 241 -1.85 18.24 -32.92
C SER A 241 -2.58 17.04 -33.54
N SER A 242 -2.71 16.96 -34.87
CA SER A 242 -3.39 15.87 -35.60
C SER A 242 -2.80 14.46 -35.38
N THR A 243 -1.78 14.36 -34.52
CA THR A 243 -1.05 13.17 -34.09
C THR A 243 -1.36 12.71 -32.65
N GLU A 244 -2.30 13.35 -31.96
CA GLU A 244 -2.67 13.02 -30.57
C GLU A 244 -3.90 12.12 -30.46
N ILE A 245 -3.83 11.12 -29.58
CA ILE A 245 -4.76 9.97 -29.48
C ILE A 245 -6.22 10.40 -29.31
N MET A 246 -6.48 11.43 -28.52
CA MET A 246 -7.84 11.84 -28.22
C MET A 246 -8.53 12.58 -29.37
N SER A 247 -7.78 13.05 -30.37
CA SER A 247 -8.34 13.60 -31.61
C SER A 247 -8.92 12.52 -32.54
N SER A 248 -8.58 11.25 -32.30
CA SER A 248 -8.93 10.10 -33.16
C SER A 248 -10.05 9.21 -32.61
N VAL A 249 -10.74 9.62 -31.54
CA VAL A 249 -11.88 8.87 -30.96
C VAL A 249 -13.10 9.00 -31.89
N SER A 250 -13.08 8.26 -33.00
CA SER A 250 -14.27 7.94 -33.80
C SER A 250 -14.71 6.55 -33.37
N VAL A 251 -15.73 6.46 -32.52
CA VAL A 251 -16.19 5.19 -31.94
C VAL A 251 -16.87 4.33 -33.02
N VAL A 252 -16.30 3.16 -33.33
CA VAL A 252 -16.97 2.13 -34.13
C VAL A 252 -18.10 1.53 -33.29
N THR A 253 -19.34 1.78 -33.68
CA THR A 253 -20.56 1.25 -33.05
C THR A 253 -20.91 -0.11 -33.66
N THR A 254 -20.48 -1.20 -33.02
CA THR A 254 -21.09 -2.52 -33.26
C THR A 254 -21.60 -3.06 -31.94
N VAL A 255 -22.90 -2.92 -31.72
CA VAL A 255 -23.64 -3.57 -30.63
C VAL A 255 -24.02 -4.96 -31.16
N GLU A 256 -23.36 -6.03 -30.67
CA GLU A 256 -23.84 -7.39 -30.89
C GLU A 256 -24.89 -7.74 -29.84
N ALA A 257 -26.11 -8.05 -30.29
CA ALA A 257 -27.21 -8.50 -29.45
C ALA A 257 -26.97 -9.95 -28.98
N PRO A 258 -27.43 -10.32 -27.77
CA PRO A 258 -27.29 -11.68 -27.27
C PRO A 258 -28.21 -12.65 -28.02
N GLU A 259 -27.65 -13.74 -28.55
CA GLU A 259 -28.41 -14.84 -29.16
C GLU A 259 -29.31 -15.55 -28.14
N GLU A 260 -30.55 -15.85 -28.56
CA GLU A 260 -31.55 -16.61 -27.81
C GLU A 260 -31.08 -18.02 -27.41
N PRO A 261 -31.60 -18.59 -26.29
CA PRO A 261 -31.23 -19.93 -25.87
C PRO A 261 -31.93 -21.00 -26.72
N LEU A 262 -31.14 -21.84 -27.41
CA LEU A 262 -31.63 -23.03 -28.09
C LEU A 262 -32.10 -24.12 -27.10
N PRO A 263 -33.13 -24.92 -27.45
CA PRO A 263 -33.87 -25.76 -26.50
C PRO A 263 -33.15 -27.04 -26.08
N LEU A 264 -33.46 -27.47 -24.85
CA LEU A 264 -33.04 -28.73 -24.22
C LEU A 264 -33.47 -29.96 -25.04
N GLY A 265 -32.54 -30.47 -25.85
CA GLY A 265 -32.67 -31.76 -26.55
C GLY A 265 -31.94 -32.88 -25.81
N VAL A 266 -32.70 -33.73 -25.09
CA VAL A 266 -32.22 -34.97 -24.47
C VAL A 266 -31.62 -35.90 -25.55
N LYS A 267 -30.31 -36.15 -25.51
CA LYS A 267 -29.67 -37.26 -26.26
C LYS A 267 -29.05 -38.28 -25.31
N LYS A 268 -29.51 -39.52 -25.49
CA LYS A 268 -29.14 -40.74 -24.77
C LYS A 268 -27.63 -40.96 -24.67
N ILE A 269 -27.20 -41.38 -23.48
CA ILE A 269 -25.87 -41.86 -23.15
C ILE A 269 -25.50 -43.06 -24.04
N GLN A 270 -24.50 -42.90 -24.91
CA GLN A 270 -23.76 -44.02 -25.48
C GLN A 270 -22.46 -44.23 -24.68
N ARG A 271 -22.28 -45.45 -24.17
CA ARG A 271 -21.06 -45.94 -23.51
C ARG A 271 -19.87 -45.88 -24.50
N GLY A 272 -19.06 -44.83 -24.41
CA GLY A 272 -17.79 -44.68 -25.14
C GLY A 272 -16.59 -45.22 -24.35
N LYS A 273 -15.82 -46.11 -24.99
CA LYS A 273 -14.67 -46.84 -24.43
C LYS A 273 -13.57 -45.91 -23.90
N SER A 274 -13.11 -46.17 -22.68
CA SER A 274 -11.93 -45.59 -22.03
C SER A 274 -10.69 -45.66 -22.94
N THR A 275 -10.20 -44.50 -23.39
CA THR A 275 -8.95 -44.40 -24.15
C THR A 275 -7.75 -44.54 -23.20
N LYS A 276 -6.72 -45.29 -23.62
CA LYS A 276 -5.47 -45.49 -22.85
C LYS A 276 -4.83 -44.17 -22.36
N LYS A 277 -5.10 -43.03 -23.02
CA LYS A 277 -4.65 -41.67 -22.65
C LYS A 277 -5.32 -41.13 -21.39
N SER A 278 -6.61 -41.38 -21.19
CA SER A 278 -7.37 -41.02 -19.98
C SER A 278 -6.90 -41.80 -18.74
N ARG A 279 -6.64 -43.12 -18.88
CA ARG A 279 -6.03 -43.92 -17.80
C ARG A 279 -4.58 -43.52 -17.49
N LYS A 280 -3.81 -43.04 -18.48
CA LYS A 280 -2.44 -42.53 -18.29
C LYS A 280 -2.46 -41.18 -17.55
N ASN A 281 -3.44 -40.31 -17.85
CA ASN A 281 -3.65 -39.05 -17.13
C ASN A 281 -4.17 -39.27 -15.70
N LEU A 282 -5.15 -40.15 -15.47
CA LEU A 282 -5.58 -40.50 -14.11
C LEU A 282 -4.47 -41.19 -13.31
N LYS A 283 -3.67 -42.06 -13.94
CA LYS A 283 -2.48 -42.63 -13.27
C LYS A 283 -1.44 -41.55 -12.98
N ASN A 284 -1.22 -40.57 -13.85
CA ASN A 284 -0.29 -39.46 -13.60
C ASN A 284 -0.80 -38.51 -12.51
N THR A 285 -2.10 -38.23 -12.44
CA THR A 285 -2.73 -37.43 -11.39
C THR A 285 -2.73 -38.18 -10.06
N ALA A 286 -3.07 -39.48 -10.03
CA ALA A 286 -2.98 -40.32 -8.84
C ALA A 286 -1.53 -40.52 -8.37
N CYS A 287 -0.56 -40.66 -9.28
CA CYS A 287 0.87 -40.73 -8.94
C CYS A 287 1.42 -39.38 -8.47
N ARG A 288 0.85 -38.25 -8.92
CA ARG A 288 1.09 -36.90 -8.38
C ARG A 288 0.51 -36.73 -6.98
N ILE A 289 -0.70 -37.22 -6.73
CA ILE A 289 -1.34 -37.24 -5.41
C ILE A 289 -0.52 -38.10 -4.42
N ILE A 290 -0.03 -39.26 -4.87
CA ILE A 290 0.86 -40.15 -4.08
C ILE A 290 2.28 -39.54 -3.90
N LYS A 291 2.76 -38.71 -4.84
CA LYS A 291 3.99 -37.93 -4.67
C LYS A 291 3.80 -36.77 -3.70
N MET A 292 2.66 -36.07 -3.73
CA MET A 292 2.33 -34.99 -2.80
C MET A 292 2.10 -35.50 -1.38
N SER A 293 1.48 -36.67 -1.19
CA SER A 293 1.36 -37.29 0.13
C SER A 293 2.71 -37.68 0.75
N LYS A 294 3.72 -37.99 -0.08
CA LYS A 294 5.11 -38.19 0.37
C LYS A 294 5.87 -36.89 0.67
N VAL A 295 5.46 -35.75 0.08
CA VAL A 295 6.07 -34.41 0.32
C VAL A 295 5.55 -33.76 1.61
N LEU A 296 4.48 -34.31 2.20
CA LEU A 296 3.76 -33.75 3.35
C LEU A 296 4.00 -34.52 4.66
N HIS A 297 5.14 -35.22 4.80
CA HIS A 297 5.45 -36.09 5.95
C HIS A 297 5.75 -35.35 7.27
N GLY A 298 5.14 -34.19 7.51
CA GLY A 298 5.33 -33.37 8.72
C GLY A 298 4.26 -32.30 8.98
N CYS A 299 3.11 -32.33 8.29
CA CYS A 299 2.02 -31.40 8.57
C CYS A 299 1.16 -31.91 9.73
N SER A 300 1.03 -31.14 10.80
CA SER A 300 -0.02 -31.34 11.81
C SER A 300 -1.35 -30.81 11.28
N ASP A 301 -2.48 -31.19 11.91
CA ASP A 301 -3.83 -30.84 11.44
C ASP A 301 -4.11 -29.32 11.37
N HIS A 302 -3.26 -28.48 11.97
CA HIS A 302 -3.41 -27.02 12.02
C HIS A 302 -2.28 -26.24 11.32
N ILE A 303 -1.19 -26.90 10.90
CA ILE A 303 0.01 -26.27 10.35
C ILE A 303 0.27 -26.79 8.94
N LEU A 304 0.29 -25.87 7.97
CA LEU A 304 0.72 -26.16 6.60
C LEU A 304 2.15 -25.66 6.38
N GLU A 305 3.08 -26.60 6.49
CA GLU A 305 4.51 -26.39 6.30
C GLU A 305 4.94 -26.65 4.86
N LEU A 306 5.24 -25.57 4.15
CA LEU A 306 5.67 -25.56 2.76
C LEU A 306 7.05 -24.91 2.56
N SER A 307 7.75 -24.58 3.64
CA SER A 307 9.06 -23.92 3.59
C SER A 307 10.06 -24.65 2.71
N GLY A 308 10.84 -23.90 1.93
CA GLY A 308 11.87 -24.42 1.03
C GLY A 308 11.33 -25.16 -0.19
N LYS A 309 10.01 -25.40 -0.31
CA LYS A 309 9.42 -26.11 -1.44
C LYS A 309 9.24 -25.14 -2.61
N ARG A 310 9.88 -25.45 -3.75
CA ARG A 310 9.64 -24.73 -5.01
C ARG A 310 8.30 -25.15 -5.60
N LEU A 311 7.27 -24.37 -5.34
CA LEU A 311 5.92 -24.60 -5.87
C LEU A 311 5.72 -23.81 -7.16
N ARG A 312 5.10 -24.42 -8.17
CA ARG A 312 4.56 -23.67 -9.32
C ARG A 312 3.32 -22.90 -8.87
N ILE A 313 2.94 -21.88 -9.62
CA ILE A 313 1.80 -21.02 -9.25
C ILE A 313 0.49 -21.82 -9.16
N ASP A 314 0.26 -22.74 -10.10
CA ASP A 314 -0.94 -23.59 -10.10
C ASP A 314 -0.96 -24.55 -8.91
N ASP A 315 0.20 -25.15 -8.59
CA ASP A 315 0.35 -26.06 -7.44
C ASP A 315 0.13 -25.30 -6.13
N LEU A 316 0.61 -24.06 -6.03
CA LEU A 316 0.38 -23.17 -4.89
C LEU A 316 -1.12 -22.84 -4.76
N LYS A 317 -1.74 -22.37 -5.84
CA LYS A 317 -3.17 -22.01 -5.85
C LYS A 317 -4.05 -23.18 -5.45
N HIS A 318 -3.80 -24.36 -6.03
CA HIS A 318 -4.53 -25.57 -5.72
C HIS A 318 -4.34 -26.01 -4.26
N THR A 319 -3.09 -26.07 -3.79
CA THR A 319 -2.77 -26.48 -2.41
C THR A 319 -3.42 -25.55 -1.39
N LEU A 320 -3.31 -24.23 -1.60
CA LEU A 320 -3.87 -23.24 -0.70
C LEU A 320 -5.40 -23.28 -0.71
N ASN A 321 -6.05 -23.41 -1.86
CA ASN A 321 -7.51 -23.51 -1.94
C ASN A 321 -8.06 -24.78 -1.29
N GLU A 322 -7.42 -25.94 -1.47
CA GLU A 322 -7.89 -27.19 -0.85
C GLU A 322 -7.64 -27.25 0.66
N ARG A 323 -6.54 -26.65 1.12
CA ARG A 323 -6.09 -26.80 2.51
C ARG A 323 -6.54 -25.67 3.41
N LEU A 324 -6.59 -24.42 2.93
CA LEU A 324 -7.05 -23.29 3.76
C LEU A 324 -8.57 -23.34 4.03
N THR A 325 -9.32 -24.22 3.36
CA THR A 325 -10.69 -24.60 3.75
C THR A 325 -10.73 -25.59 4.93
N GLN A 326 -9.60 -26.20 5.30
CA GLN A 326 -9.47 -27.22 6.36
C GLN A 326 -8.81 -26.64 7.62
N LYS A 327 -9.47 -25.73 8.36
CA LYS A 327 -9.08 -25.27 9.73
C LYS A 327 -7.58 -24.97 10.00
N ILE A 328 -6.78 -24.67 8.98
CA ILE A 328 -5.36 -24.33 9.14
C ILE A 328 -5.26 -22.96 9.81
N THR A 329 -4.43 -22.90 10.85
CA THR A 329 -4.14 -21.67 11.60
C THR A 329 -2.74 -21.13 11.31
N ILE A 330 -1.80 -21.97 10.88
CA ILE A 330 -0.42 -21.57 10.59
C ILE A 330 -0.03 -21.97 9.18
N LEU A 331 0.43 -21.01 8.38
CA LEU A 331 0.92 -21.23 7.02
C LEU A 331 2.36 -20.76 6.90
N ASN A 332 3.27 -21.70 6.65
CA ASN A 332 4.67 -21.39 6.40
C ASN A 332 5.03 -21.59 4.93
N LEU A 333 5.30 -20.48 4.25
CA LEU A 333 5.73 -20.39 2.85
C LEU A 333 7.13 -19.80 2.72
N SER A 334 7.93 -19.83 3.78
CA SER A 334 9.28 -19.26 3.75
C SER A 334 10.19 -19.96 2.72
N LYS A 335 11.11 -19.23 2.08
CA LYS A 335 12.06 -19.81 1.11
C LYS A 335 11.41 -20.59 -0.06
N THR A 336 10.18 -20.25 -0.48
CA THR A 336 9.45 -20.95 -1.55
C THR A 336 9.58 -20.31 -2.94
N ASN A 337 10.40 -19.25 -3.04
CA ASN A 337 10.56 -18.43 -4.24
C ASN A 337 9.21 -17.84 -4.69
N LEU A 338 8.55 -17.13 -3.76
CA LEU A 338 7.35 -16.36 -4.07
C LEU A 338 7.75 -15.15 -4.94
N THR A 339 7.29 -15.16 -6.18
CA THR A 339 7.30 -14.01 -7.07
C THR A 339 6.04 -13.18 -6.86
N ARG A 340 6.00 -11.94 -7.35
CA ARG A 340 4.81 -11.06 -7.29
C ARG A 340 3.48 -11.75 -7.63
N GLU A 341 3.46 -12.57 -8.68
CA GLU A 341 2.24 -13.27 -9.11
C GLU A 341 1.77 -14.34 -8.10
N LYS A 342 2.71 -15.01 -7.42
CA LYS A 342 2.37 -15.98 -6.37
C LYS A 342 1.84 -15.28 -5.11
N VAL A 343 2.33 -14.07 -4.83
CA VAL A 343 1.84 -13.26 -3.70
C VAL A 343 0.42 -12.80 -3.93
N LYS A 344 0.05 -12.45 -5.18
CA LYS A 344 -1.35 -12.15 -5.54
C LYS A 344 -2.28 -13.31 -5.22
N VAL A 345 -1.87 -14.56 -5.52
CA VAL A 345 -2.66 -15.75 -5.17
C VAL A 345 -2.83 -15.88 -3.66
N ILE A 346 -1.76 -15.64 -2.88
CA ILE A 346 -1.83 -15.68 -1.40
C ILE A 346 -2.79 -14.59 -0.90
N ALA A 347 -2.66 -13.37 -1.41
CA ALA A 347 -3.52 -12.23 -1.09
C ALA A 347 -5.00 -12.51 -1.41
N GLU A 348 -5.31 -13.05 -2.58
CA GLU A 348 -6.69 -13.43 -2.97
C GLU A 348 -7.31 -14.40 -1.96
N ILE A 349 -6.54 -15.39 -1.50
CA ILE A 349 -7.03 -16.40 -0.57
C ILE A 349 -7.19 -15.84 0.85
N LEU A 350 -6.25 -14.99 1.29
CA LEU A 350 -6.30 -14.33 2.60
C LEU A 350 -7.51 -13.41 2.78
N ARG A 351 -8.09 -12.86 1.70
CA ARG A 351 -9.33 -12.03 1.79
C ARG A 351 -10.52 -12.80 2.32
N THR A 352 -10.63 -14.08 1.94
CA THR A 352 -11.77 -14.93 2.31
C THR A 352 -11.46 -15.85 3.48
N ASN A 353 -10.18 -15.96 3.86
CA ASN A 353 -9.77 -16.87 4.90
C ASN A 353 -10.03 -16.31 6.31
N VAL A 354 -10.71 -17.11 7.12
CA VAL A 354 -11.11 -16.77 8.50
C VAL A 354 -10.40 -17.60 9.58
N THR A 355 -9.52 -18.51 9.18
CA THR A 355 -8.89 -19.49 10.09
C THR A 355 -7.42 -19.20 10.35
N LEU A 356 -6.74 -18.52 9.43
CA LEU A 356 -5.31 -18.31 9.48
C LEU A 356 -4.96 -17.23 10.50
N ILE A 357 -4.10 -17.60 11.45
CA ILE A 357 -3.63 -16.78 12.56
C ILE A 357 -2.18 -16.36 12.32
N GLU A 358 -1.36 -17.23 11.73
CA GLU A 358 0.05 -16.97 11.45
C GLU A 358 0.39 -17.24 9.99
N LEU A 359 1.03 -16.25 9.37
CA LEU A 359 1.53 -16.33 8.00
C LEU A 359 3.02 -16.01 7.95
N ASN A 360 3.81 -16.97 7.47
CA ASN A 360 5.23 -16.80 7.26
C ASN A 360 5.59 -16.77 5.77
N LEU A 361 6.01 -15.59 5.29
CA LEU A 361 6.46 -15.34 3.92
C LEU A 361 7.97 -15.06 3.84
N SER A 362 8.72 -15.26 4.93
CA SER A 362 10.13 -14.88 5.03
C SER A 362 11.03 -15.49 3.96
N TYR A 363 12.15 -14.83 3.66
CA TYR A 363 13.14 -15.27 2.66
C TYR A 363 12.52 -15.49 1.27
N ASN A 364 11.54 -14.66 0.89
CA ASN A 364 11.00 -14.61 -0.46
C ASN A 364 11.12 -13.19 -1.00
N PRO A 365 11.55 -12.99 -2.26
CA PRO A 365 11.75 -11.65 -2.83
C PRO A 365 10.41 -10.99 -3.21
N LEU A 366 9.60 -10.63 -2.22
CA LEU A 366 8.28 -10.00 -2.43
C LEU A 366 8.43 -8.62 -3.06
N GLY A 367 9.40 -7.83 -2.56
CA GLY A 367 9.54 -6.42 -2.91
C GLY A 367 8.36 -5.57 -2.41
N ASN A 368 8.42 -4.26 -2.65
CA ASN A 368 7.38 -3.33 -2.21
C ASN A 368 6.00 -3.67 -2.79
N VAL A 369 5.96 -4.08 -4.07
CA VAL A 369 4.72 -4.48 -4.75
C VAL A 369 4.09 -5.73 -4.09
N GLY A 370 4.91 -6.73 -3.74
CA GLY A 370 4.40 -7.89 -3.01
C GLY A 370 3.88 -7.50 -1.62
N CYS A 371 4.56 -6.58 -0.94
CA CYS A 371 4.11 -6.05 0.35
C CYS A 371 2.78 -5.29 0.24
N LEU A 372 2.61 -4.48 -0.80
CA LEU A 372 1.38 -3.75 -1.07
C LEU A 372 0.18 -4.70 -1.18
N PHE A 373 0.29 -5.80 -1.94
CA PHE A 373 -0.80 -6.77 -2.05
C PHE A 373 -1.17 -7.41 -0.71
N ILE A 374 -0.18 -7.71 0.12
CA ILE A 374 -0.42 -8.23 1.47
C ILE A 374 -1.07 -7.15 2.34
N ALA A 375 -0.56 -5.93 2.33
CA ALA A 375 -1.08 -4.80 3.09
C ALA A 375 -2.55 -4.50 2.74
N GLN A 376 -2.87 -4.34 1.45
CA GLN A 376 -4.25 -4.14 0.96
C GLN A 376 -5.19 -5.25 1.40
N THR A 377 -4.73 -6.50 1.36
CA THR A 377 -5.54 -7.65 1.77
C THR A 377 -5.78 -7.67 3.27
N LEU A 378 -4.77 -7.28 4.06
CA LEU A 378 -4.87 -7.32 5.50
C LEU A 378 -5.69 -6.16 6.08
N HIS A 379 -5.95 -5.07 5.35
CA HIS A 379 -6.84 -3.98 5.82
C HIS A 379 -8.12 -4.49 6.49
N ASN A 380 -8.79 -5.45 5.85
CA ASN A 380 -10.06 -6.01 6.33
C ASN A 380 -9.92 -7.40 6.98
N ASN A 381 -8.69 -7.95 7.07
CA ASN A 381 -8.49 -9.26 7.66
C ASN A 381 -8.48 -9.16 9.20
N LYS A 382 -9.46 -9.82 9.83
CA LYS A 382 -9.68 -9.76 11.28
C LYS A 382 -9.12 -10.95 12.06
N HIS A 383 -8.36 -11.83 11.39
CA HIS A 383 -7.99 -13.13 11.93
C HIS A 383 -6.48 -13.33 12.03
N LEU A 384 -5.71 -12.72 11.12
CA LEU A 384 -4.26 -12.83 11.13
C LEU A 384 -3.67 -12.01 12.29
N ILE A 385 -2.94 -12.69 13.16
CA ILE A 385 -2.30 -12.12 14.36
C ILE A 385 -0.79 -11.95 14.13
N THR A 386 -0.18 -12.86 13.38
CA THR A 386 1.27 -12.90 13.14
C THR A 386 1.58 -12.86 11.64
N LEU A 387 2.40 -11.90 11.24
CA LEU A 387 2.91 -11.77 9.88
C LEU A 387 4.44 -11.71 9.88
N ASN A 388 5.06 -12.64 9.15
CA ASN A 388 6.51 -12.68 8.99
C ASN A 388 6.93 -12.34 7.55
N LEU A 389 7.53 -11.16 7.39
CA LEU A 389 8.11 -10.59 6.16
C LEU A 389 9.63 -10.45 6.26
N TYR A 390 10.28 -11.24 7.12
CA TYR A 390 11.73 -11.22 7.30
C TYR A 390 12.46 -11.55 6.00
N ASN A 391 13.45 -10.74 5.61
CA ASN A 391 14.21 -10.90 4.37
C ASN A 391 13.32 -11.05 3.14
N THR A 392 12.50 -10.04 2.86
CA THR A 392 11.58 -10.02 1.72
C THR A 392 11.84 -8.91 0.70
N LYS A 393 12.99 -8.25 0.81
CA LYS A 393 13.45 -7.14 -0.06
C LYS A 393 12.55 -5.91 0.01
N LEU A 394 12.10 -5.55 1.20
CA LEU A 394 11.32 -4.34 1.43
C LEU A 394 12.22 -3.11 1.53
N SER A 395 11.82 -1.98 0.94
CA SER A 395 12.44 -0.67 1.14
C SER A 395 11.54 0.27 1.95
N CYS A 396 11.93 1.54 2.09
CA CYS A 396 11.15 2.57 2.80
C CYS A 396 9.67 2.63 2.39
N ASP A 397 9.34 2.51 1.10
CA ASP A 397 7.96 2.61 0.60
C ASP A 397 7.05 1.51 1.18
N ALA A 398 7.61 0.32 1.43
CA ALA A 398 6.86 -0.75 2.08
C ALA A 398 6.46 -0.40 3.52
N GLY A 399 7.23 0.46 4.20
CA GLY A 399 6.88 1.00 5.51
C GLY A 399 5.57 1.79 5.47
N GLN A 400 5.34 2.57 4.42
CA GLN A 400 4.10 3.33 4.23
C GLN A 400 2.89 2.42 4.01
N TYR A 401 3.01 1.41 3.14
CA TYR A 401 1.91 0.47 2.90
C TYR A 401 1.54 -0.33 4.16
N LEU A 402 2.53 -0.71 4.95
CA LEU A 402 2.29 -1.39 6.22
C LEU A 402 1.68 -0.46 7.25
N ALA A 403 2.10 0.80 7.32
CA ALA A 403 1.52 1.80 8.21
C ALA A 403 0.04 2.05 7.90
N GLU A 404 -0.28 2.24 6.61
CA GLU A 404 -1.65 2.39 6.14
C GLU A 404 -2.49 1.16 6.52
N MET A 405 -1.97 -0.05 6.29
CA MET A 405 -2.68 -1.27 6.71
C MET A 405 -2.90 -1.34 8.23
N LEU A 406 -1.91 -0.97 9.04
CA LEU A 406 -1.98 -1.04 10.50
C LEU A 406 -2.93 0.01 11.10
N SER A 407 -3.17 1.14 10.42
CA SER A 407 -4.14 2.15 10.87
C SER A 407 -5.58 1.61 10.83
N TRP A 408 -5.87 0.63 9.97
CA TRP A 408 -7.16 -0.05 9.88
C TRP A 408 -7.16 -1.44 10.52
N ASN A 409 -6.03 -2.16 10.48
CA ASN A 409 -5.92 -3.51 11.01
C ASN A 409 -5.59 -3.48 12.50
N HIS A 410 -6.61 -3.71 13.31
CA HIS A 410 -6.50 -3.77 14.76
C HIS A 410 -6.31 -5.19 15.31
N HIS A 411 -5.99 -6.17 14.47
CA HIS A 411 -5.87 -7.59 14.87
C HIS A 411 -4.44 -8.12 14.78
N LEU A 412 -3.61 -7.55 13.91
CA LEU A 412 -2.21 -7.90 13.82
C LEU A 412 -1.47 -7.45 15.09
N ARG A 413 -0.67 -8.35 15.66
CA ARG A 413 0.04 -8.14 16.92
C ARG A 413 1.54 -8.40 16.81
N PHE A 414 1.93 -9.30 15.92
CA PHE A 414 3.32 -9.70 15.71
C PHE A 414 3.71 -9.42 14.27
N LEU A 415 4.69 -8.52 14.09
CA LEU A 415 5.18 -8.13 12.78
C LEU A 415 6.69 -8.30 12.71
N HIS A 416 7.15 -9.17 11.81
CA HIS A 416 8.57 -9.41 11.58
C HIS A 416 9.02 -8.81 10.25
N LEU A 417 9.89 -7.80 10.32
CA LEU A 417 10.42 -7.06 9.17
C LEU A 417 11.96 -7.09 9.11
N GLY A 418 12.59 -7.97 9.89
CA GLY A 418 14.05 -8.06 9.95
C GLY A 418 14.71 -8.37 8.60
N VAL A 419 15.96 -7.95 8.43
CA VAL A 419 16.78 -8.13 7.22
C VAL A 419 16.08 -7.58 5.97
N ASN A 420 15.61 -6.34 6.05
CA ASN A 420 15.11 -5.58 4.91
C ASN A 420 15.90 -4.26 4.76
N THR A 421 15.40 -3.34 3.96
CA THR A 421 16.05 -2.04 3.69
C THR A 421 15.09 -0.87 3.97
N LEU A 422 14.32 -0.96 5.05
CA LEU A 422 13.36 0.08 5.44
C LEU A 422 14.04 1.43 5.67
N GLY A 423 15.21 1.44 6.32
CA GLY A 423 15.91 2.65 6.74
C GLY A 423 15.12 3.48 7.74
N ASN A 424 15.63 4.66 8.08
CA ASN A 424 14.98 5.57 9.04
C ASN A 424 13.60 6.03 8.56
N LEU A 425 13.45 6.35 7.27
CA LEU A 425 12.18 6.79 6.68
C LEU A 425 11.12 5.68 6.71
N GLY A 426 11.48 4.44 6.37
CA GLY A 426 10.54 3.32 6.45
C GLY A 426 10.05 3.07 7.87
N VAL A 427 10.92 3.26 8.88
CA VAL A 427 10.54 3.21 10.29
C VAL A 427 9.65 4.38 10.67
N LYS A 428 9.97 5.61 10.27
CA LYS A 428 9.11 6.80 10.46
C LYS A 428 7.68 6.52 9.98
N TYR A 429 7.54 6.04 8.75
CA TYR A 429 6.22 5.72 8.20
C TYR A 429 5.55 4.59 8.97
N LEU A 430 6.26 3.47 9.19
CA LEU A 430 5.71 2.31 9.89
C LEU A 430 5.25 2.62 11.30
N LEU A 431 5.82 3.61 11.98
CA LEU A 431 5.50 3.92 13.37
C LEU A 431 4.49 5.06 13.52
N TYR A 432 4.17 5.77 12.43
CA TYR A 432 3.19 6.85 12.43
C TYR A 432 1.83 6.33 12.90
N ASP A 433 1.43 6.74 14.12
CA ASP A 433 0.17 6.39 14.80
C ASP A 433 -0.06 4.88 15.09
N ASN A 434 1.01 4.07 15.08
CA ASN A 434 0.88 2.63 15.26
C ASN A 434 1.01 2.18 16.72
N ILE A 435 -0.13 2.13 17.41
CA ILE A 435 -0.20 1.85 18.86
C ILE A 435 -0.61 0.42 19.23
N GLN A 436 -0.68 -0.54 18.28
CA GLN A 436 -1.33 -1.84 18.54
C GLN A 436 -0.43 -3.08 18.50
N LEU A 437 0.77 -2.96 17.94
CA LEU A 437 1.71 -4.08 17.84
C LEU A 437 2.25 -4.42 19.23
N HIS A 438 2.30 -5.73 19.52
CA HIS A 438 2.90 -6.24 20.76
C HIS A 438 4.34 -6.69 20.53
N HIS A 439 4.65 -7.19 19.33
CA HIS A 439 5.98 -7.64 18.96
C HIS A 439 6.36 -7.06 17.60
N LEU A 440 7.47 -6.30 17.58
CA LEU A 440 8.01 -5.69 16.37
C LEU A 440 9.47 -6.10 16.21
N ASN A 441 9.78 -6.72 15.08
CA ASN A 441 11.17 -7.04 14.70
C ASN A 441 11.59 -6.19 13.50
N LEU A 442 12.57 -5.32 13.73
CA LEU A 442 13.19 -4.40 12.78
C LEU A 442 14.69 -4.65 12.62
N CYS A 443 15.19 -5.84 12.99
CA CYS A 443 16.63 -6.11 12.94
C CYS A 443 17.19 -5.97 11.52
N CYS A 444 18.46 -5.56 11.37
CA CYS A 444 19.14 -5.44 10.07
C CYS A 444 18.35 -4.64 9.01
N ASN A 445 17.84 -3.44 9.35
CA ASN A 445 17.07 -2.56 8.47
C ASN A 445 17.78 -1.25 8.09
N LYS A 446 19.07 -1.10 8.44
CA LYS A 446 19.86 0.12 8.25
C LYS A 446 19.29 1.32 9.03
N ILE A 447 18.86 1.06 10.26
CA ILE A 447 18.37 2.08 11.20
C ILE A 447 19.59 2.66 11.94
N ASP A 448 19.78 3.97 11.91
CA ASP A 448 20.83 4.63 12.67
C ASP A 448 20.23 5.48 13.82
N GLN A 449 21.03 6.40 14.37
CA GLN A 449 20.63 7.28 15.46
C GLN A 449 19.37 8.12 15.13
N ASP A 450 19.14 8.50 13.87
CA ASP A 450 17.98 9.33 13.50
C ASP A 450 16.72 8.48 13.49
N GLY A 451 16.84 7.23 13.02
CA GLY A 451 15.77 6.23 13.13
C GLY A 451 15.42 5.88 14.58
N CYS A 452 16.37 6.00 15.51
CA CYS A 452 16.11 5.84 16.94
C CYS A 452 15.22 6.94 17.53
N GLN A 453 15.19 8.14 16.94
CA GLN A 453 14.27 9.19 17.38
C GLN A 453 12.81 8.75 17.15
N TYR A 454 12.49 8.23 15.96
CA TYR A 454 11.14 7.73 15.68
C TYR A 454 10.74 6.53 16.56
N LEU A 455 11.71 5.67 16.89
CA LEU A 455 11.49 4.58 17.83
C LEU A 455 11.27 5.08 19.27
N ALA A 456 11.97 6.13 19.68
CA ALA A 456 11.77 6.76 20.98
C ALA A 456 10.37 7.39 21.07
N ASP A 457 9.96 8.15 20.06
CA ASP A 457 8.63 8.77 19.99
C ASP A 457 7.52 7.71 20.06
N LEU A 458 7.70 6.57 19.38
CA LEU A 458 6.81 5.41 19.52
C LEU A 458 6.80 4.92 20.97
N LEU A 459 7.95 4.64 21.57
CA LEU A 459 8.04 4.04 22.92
C LEU A 459 7.45 4.95 24.00
N GLU A 460 7.54 6.27 23.86
CA GLU A 460 6.95 7.23 24.80
C GLU A 460 5.42 7.20 24.78
N ASN A 461 4.82 6.99 23.60
CA ASN A 461 3.37 7.04 23.42
C ASN A 461 2.71 5.65 23.39
N ASN A 462 3.47 4.59 23.09
CA ASN A 462 2.96 3.24 22.91
C ASN A 462 2.87 2.50 24.24
N GLN A 463 1.69 1.93 24.52
CA GLN A 463 1.41 1.16 25.73
C GLN A 463 1.10 -0.33 25.46
N THR A 464 1.36 -0.82 24.25
CA THR A 464 1.02 -2.19 23.84
C THR A 464 2.24 -3.02 23.45
N LEU A 465 3.35 -2.37 23.08
CA LEU A 465 4.57 -3.02 22.63
C LEU A 465 5.28 -3.65 23.83
N ILE A 466 5.44 -4.98 23.74
CA ILE A 466 6.04 -5.84 24.76
C ILE A 466 7.47 -6.22 24.34
N GLN A 467 7.69 -6.42 23.03
CA GLN A 467 8.98 -6.81 22.50
C GLN A 467 9.38 -5.96 21.29
N LEU A 468 10.62 -5.46 21.33
CA LEU A 468 11.24 -4.72 20.25
C LEU A 468 12.62 -5.31 19.94
N ASP A 469 12.82 -5.73 18.70
CA ASP A 469 14.12 -6.19 18.19
C ASP A 469 14.63 -5.22 17.12
N VAL A 470 15.73 -4.54 17.43
CA VAL A 470 16.41 -3.59 16.54
C VAL A 470 17.86 -4.00 16.29
N GLY A 471 18.23 -5.25 16.57
CA GLY A 471 19.61 -5.72 16.40
C GLY A 471 20.14 -5.65 14.96
N GLY A 472 21.46 -5.63 14.78
CA GLY A 472 22.11 -5.55 13.46
C GLY A 472 21.91 -4.22 12.74
N ASN A 473 21.52 -3.17 13.46
CA ASN A 473 21.35 -1.81 12.95
C ASN A 473 22.47 -0.89 13.47
N PRO A 474 22.98 0.07 12.68
CA PRO A 474 24.04 0.99 13.09
C PRO A 474 23.57 2.09 14.08
N ILE A 475 22.93 1.68 15.19
CA ILE A 475 22.36 2.56 16.23
C ILE A 475 23.44 3.40 16.93
N LYS A 476 24.56 2.78 17.32
CA LYS A 476 25.69 3.40 18.04
C LYS A 476 25.27 4.03 19.38
N ASP A 477 26.23 4.65 20.07
CA ASP A 477 26.02 5.17 21.44
C ASP A 477 24.95 6.29 21.52
N ASN A 478 24.87 7.16 20.51
CA ASN A 478 23.86 8.23 20.48
C ASN A 478 22.44 7.67 20.32
N GLY A 479 22.23 6.70 19.43
CA GLY A 479 20.91 6.09 19.25
C GLY A 479 20.46 5.33 20.49
N ILE A 480 21.39 4.65 21.19
CA ILE A 480 21.09 4.03 22.49
C ILE A 480 20.70 5.06 23.53
N LYS A 481 21.38 6.20 23.59
CA LYS A 481 21.02 7.28 24.51
C LYS A 481 19.57 7.73 24.30
N ILE A 482 19.16 7.92 23.04
CA ILE A 482 17.78 8.29 22.66
C ILE A 482 16.79 7.21 23.13
N LEU A 483 17.02 5.95 22.78
CA LEU A 483 16.13 4.83 23.17
C LEU A 483 16.06 4.62 24.69
N CYS A 484 17.18 4.74 25.40
CA CYS A 484 17.18 4.59 26.85
C CYS A 484 16.38 5.70 27.53
N ASN A 485 16.45 6.95 27.04
CA ASN A 485 15.68 8.06 27.60
C ASN A 485 14.16 7.81 27.46
N SER A 486 13.69 7.37 26.29
CA SER A 486 12.26 7.05 26.10
C SER A 486 11.82 5.86 26.96
N LEU A 487 12.69 4.87 27.16
CA LEU A 487 12.41 3.71 28.02
C LEU A 487 12.34 4.05 29.52
N MET A 488 12.85 5.20 29.95
CA MET A 488 12.62 5.67 31.32
C MET A 488 11.13 5.95 31.55
N ILE A 489 10.43 6.41 30.52
CA ILE A 489 9.01 6.75 30.53
C ILE A 489 8.17 5.49 30.24
N ASN A 490 8.53 4.73 29.20
CA ASN A 490 7.80 3.52 28.83
C ASN A 490 7.80 2.47 29.96
N LYS A 491 6.64 1.90 30.27
CA LYS A 491 6.45 0.86 31.30
C LYS A 491 5.83 -0.43 30.74
N THR A 492 5.91 -0.65 29.43
CA THR A 492 5.26 -1.79 28.78
C THR A 492 6.24 -2.74 28.13
N LEU A 493 7.41 -2.24 27.71
CA LEU A 493 8.44 -3.06 27.09
C LEU A 493 9.05 -4.02 28.11
N ILE A 494 9.12 -5.30 27.72
CA ILE A 494 9.60 -6.42 28.52
C ILE A 494 10.89 -7.01 27.92
N ASP A 495 11.01 -7.05 26.59
CA ASP A 495 12.12 -7.66 25.86
C ASP A 495 12.67 -6.67 24.82
N LEU A 496 13.90 -6.21 25.04
CA LEU A 496 14.62 -5.30 24.14
C LEU A 496 15.86 -5.99 23.60
N ARG A 497 15.97 -6.06 22.27
CA ARG A 497 17.12 -6.66 21.60
C ARG A 497 17.85 -5.65 20.73
N MET A 498 19.13 -5.49 21.02
CA MET A 498 20.06 -4.53 20.41
C MET A 498 21.42 -5.21 20.15
N TRP A 499 21.37 -6.46 19.69
CA TRP A 499 22.55 -7.22 19.30
C TRP A 499 23.22 -6.60 18.06
N HIS A 500 24.54 -6.66 17.91
CA HIS A 500 25.31 -6.09 16.80
C HIS A 500 24.94 -4.62 16.43
N CYS A 501 24.73 -3.76 17.43
CA CYS A 501 24.33 -2.36 17.27
C CYS A 501 25.49 -1.34 17.34
N GLN A 502 26.74 -1.83 17.39
CA GLN A 502 27.96 -1.02 17.50
C GLN A 502 28.04 -0.19 18.80
N ILE A 503 27.43 -0.68 19.88
CA ILE A 503 27.39 -0.01 21.18
C ILE A 503 28.75 -0.15 21.88
N SER A 504 29.33 0.97 22.30
CA SER A 504 30.57 1.04 23.08
C SER A 504 30.41 1.73 24.42
N ASN A 505 29.36 2.51 24.66
CA ASN A 505 29.13 3.16 25.95
C ASN A 505 27.87 2.61 26.63
N LEU A 506 28.04 2.03 27.83
CA LEU A 506 26.96 1.43 28.61
C LEU A 506 26.39 2.33 29.70
N GLU A 507 26.91 3.55 29.89
CA GLU A 507 26.48 4.44 30.98
C GLU A 507 24.97 4.64 30.99
N THR A 508 24.37 4.91 29.82
CA THR A 508 22.92 5.14 29.71
C THR A 508 22.12 3.86 29.95
N ILE A 509 22.61 2.70 29.52
CA ILE A 509 21.97 1.40 29.79
C ILE A 509 22.01 1.09 31.29
N CYS A 510 23.15 1.31 31.96
CA CYS A 510 23.26 1.12 33.41
C CYS A 510 22.31 2.06 34.17
N ASN A 511 22.18 3.32 33.74
CA ASN A 511 21.25 4.27 34.35
C ASN A 511 19.78 3.86 34.13
N LEU A 512 19.45 3.35 32.94
CA LEU A 512 18.14 2.74 32.66
C LEU A 512 17.88 1.58 33.62
N LEU A 513 18.79 0.61 33.71
CA LEU A 513 18.61 -0.57 34.58
C LEU A 513 18.50 -0.24 36.07
N LYS A 514 19.08 0.87 36.55
CA LYS A 514 18.93 1.28 37.96
C LYS A 514 17.50 1.71 38.32
N SER A 515 16.73 2.19 37.35
CA SER A 515 15.45 2.87 37.59
C SER A 515 14.26 2.21 36.90
N HIS A 516 14.51 1.48 35.81
CA HIS A 516 13.50 0.84 34.99
C HIS A 516 13.03 -0.48 35.62
N SER A 517 11.72 -0.71 35.59
CA SER A 517 11.06 -1.74 36.41
C SER A 517 10.21 -2.74 35.63
N THR A 518 10.27 -2.75 34.29
CA THR A 518 9.41 -3.63 33.45
C THR A 518 10.22 -4.50 32.51
N LEU A 519 11.38 -4.04 32.05
CA LEU A 519 12.30 -4.83 31.25
C LEU A 519 12.76 -6.09 32.00
N LYS A 520 12.54 -7.24 31.38
CA LYS A 520 12.94 -8.57 31.85
C LYS A 520 14.07 -9.17 31.02
N GLN A 521 14.16 -8.82 29.75
CA GLN A 521 15.15 -9.38 28.84
C GLN A 521 15.86 -8.24 28.11
N LEU A 522 17.19 -8.26 28.16
CA LEU A 522 18.05 -7.33 27.45
C LEU A 522 19.12 -8.10 26.67
N ASP A 523 19.14 -7.90 25.36
CA ASP A 523 20.12 -8.53 24.48
C ASP A 523 21.05 -7.47 23.88
N LEU A 524 22.34 -7.58 24.22
CA LEU A 524 23.45 -6.73 23.80
C LEU A 524 24.56 -7.57 23.15
N GLU A 525 24.23 -8.76 22.63
CA GLU A 525 25.18 -9.62 21.93
C GLU A 525 25.94 -8.86 20.83
N GLY A 526 27.22 -9.15 20.61
CA GLY A 526 27.89 -8.70 19.40
C GLY A 526 28.20 -7.19 19.35
N ASN A 527 28.26 -6.52 20.51
CA ASN A 527 28.62 -5.11 20.65
C ASN A 527 30.11 -4.93 21.00
N GLN A 528 30.51 -3.76 21.49
CA GLN A 528 31.90 -3.42 21.79
C GLN A 528 32.20 -3.35 23.30
N ILE A 529 31.47 -4.12 24.11
CA ILE A 529 31.57 -4.10 25.58
C ILE A 529 32.89 -4.71 26.05
N THR A 530 33.66 -3.98 26.86
CA THR A 530 34.93 -4.44 27.46
C THR A 530 34.71 -5.11 28.83
N ASP A 531 35.75 -5.78 29.37
CA ASP A 531 35.72 -6.37 30.72
C ASP A 531 35.28 -5.36 31.81
N GLU A 532 35.82 -4.13 31.79
CA GLU A 532 35.49 -3.08 32.76
C GLU A 532 34.00 -2.68 32.69
N GLN A 533 33.47 -2.59 31.47
CA GLN A 533 32.07 -2.23 31.24
C GLN A 533 31.12 -3.38 31.58
N ALA A 534 31.53 -4.62 31.29
CA ALA A 534 30.80 -5.83 31.66
C ALA A 534 30.68 -5.93 33.18
N ASP A 535 31.75 -5.69 33.93
CA ASP A 535 31.73 -5.70 35.40
C ASP A 535 30.67 -4.74 35.97
N VAL A 536 30.68 -3.47 35.50
CA VAL A 536 29.71 -2.45 35.92
C VAL A 536 28.28 -2.82 35.52
N LEU A 537 28.08 -3.34 34.31
CA LEU A 537 26.76 -3.75 33.82
C LEU A 537 26.20 -4.93 34.63
N LEU A 538 27.02 -5.93 34.92
CA LEU A 538 26.63 -7.12 35.67
C LEU A 538 26.24 -6.76 37.11
N LEU A 539 27.06 -5.95 37.79
CA LEU A 539 26.74 -5.41 39.12
C LEU A 539 25.43 -4.59 39.11
N THR A 540 25.20 -3.80 38.07
CA THR A 540 23.97 -3.01 37.93
C THR A 540 22.76 -3.93 37.69
N ALA A 541 22.91 -4.94 36.84
CA ALA A 541 21.87 -5.90 36.49
C ALA A 541 21.48 -6.79 37.68
N GLU A 542 22.42 -7.19 38.53
CA GLU A 542 22.15 -7.94 39.77
C GLU A 542 21.32 -7.15 40.77
N ASN A 543 21.52 -5.83 40.83
CA ASN A 543 20.75 -4.93 41.70
C ASN A 543 19.35 -4.60 41.12
N ASN A 544 19.13 -4.82 39.81
CA ASN A 544 17.83 -4.66 39.20
C ASN A 544 16.90 -5.82 39.60
N LYS A 545 15.66 -5.51 40.00
CA LYS A 545 14.72 -6.50 40.55
C LYS A 545 13.87 -7.21 39.49
N THR A 546 13.85 -6.71 38.25
CA THR A 546 12.94 -7.15 37.18
C THR A 546 13.63 -7.86 36.04
N LEU A 547 14.92 -7.58 35.80
CA LEU A 547 15.70 -8.22 34.76
C LEU A 547 15.89 -9.71 35.10
N GLU A 548 15.53 -10.56 34.15
CA GLU A 548 15.57 -12.03 34.25
C GLU A 548 16.62 -12.61 33.29
N ARG A 549 16.87 -11.96 32.14
CA ARG A 549 17.87 -12.38 31.16
C ARG A 549 18.71 -11.22 30.64
N LEU A 550 20.01 -11.43 30.59
CA LEU A 550 20.98 -10.52 30.00
C LEU A 550 21.89 -11.31 29.05
N ASN A 551 21.93 -10.93 27.77
CA ASN A 551 22.89 -11.47 26.80
C ASN A 551 23.94 -10.41 26.47
N ILE A 552 25.20 -10.69 26.78
CA ILE A 552 26.36 -9.86 26.40
C ILE A 552 27.42 -10.70 25.67
N SER A 553 27.01 -11.83 25.08
CA SER A 553 27.91 -12.69 24.31
C SER A 553 28.48 -11.99 23.08
N HIS A 554 29.56 -12.53 22.52
CA HIS A 554 30.21 -11.99 21.32
C HIS A 554 30.65 -10.51 21.45
N ASN A 555 30.97 -10.07 22.66
CA ASN A 555 31.54 -8.74 22.95
C ASN A 555 33.07 -8.81 23.12
N LYS A 556 33.71 -7.70 23.51
CA LYS A 556 35.17 -7.63 23.79
C LYS A 556 35.49 -8.06 25.24
N ILE A 557 34.87 -9.16 25.67
CA ILE A 557 35.04 -9.74 27.01
C ILE A 557 36.10 -10.84 26.93
N SER A 558 37.07 -10.81 27.84
CA SER A 558 38.17 -11.77 27.87
C SER A 558 37.78 -13.11 28.50
N ASP A 559 38.38 -14.21 28.02
CA ASP A 559 38.21 -15.54 28.62
C ASP A 559 38.59 -15.56 30.12
N LYS A 560 39.51 -14.68 30.53
CA LYS A 560 39.91 -14.52 31.93
C LYS A 560 38.76 -13.97 32.76
N PHE A 561 38.07 -12.94 32.26
CA PHE A 561 36.90 -12.38 32.91
C PHE A 561 35.80 -13.44 33.06
N ILE A 562 35.46 -14.15 31.98
CA ILE A 562 34.42 -15.19 31.96
C ILE A 562 34.70 -16.28 33.01
N LYS A 563 35.93 -16.79 33.08
CA LYS A 563 36.33 -17.80 34.07
C LYS A 563 36.22 -17.29 35.51
N THR A 564 36.59 -16.03 35.73
CA THR A 564 36.53 -15.41 37.07
C THR A 564 35.07 -15.24 37.49
N PHE A 565 34.21 -14.78 36.58
CA PHE A 565 32.78 -14.60 36.83
C PHE A 565 32.07 -15.93 37.12
N GLN A 566 32.33 -16.98 36.32
CA GLN A 566 31.73 -18.31 36.52
C GLN A 566 32.06 -18.93 37.89
N GLN A 567 33.20 -18.58 38.48
CA GLN A 567 33.58 -19.04 39.82
C GLN A 567 32.86 -18.29 40.95
N LEU A 568 32.35 -17.09 40.67
CA LEU A 568 31.71 -16.20 41.64
C LEU A 568 30.17 -16.21 41.56
N ALA A 569 29.60 -16.66 40.45
CA ALA A 569 28.18 -16.48 40.14
C ALA A 569 27.25 -17.54 40.80
N THR A 570 26.56 -17.17 41.87
CA THR A 570 25.24 -17.73 42.22
C THR A 570 24.18 -16.68 41.94
N LEU A 571 23.71 -16.61 40.70
CA LEU A 571 22.89 -15.50 40.23
C LEU A 571 21.44 -15.90 40.00
N ARG A 572 20.53 -15.01 40.43
CA ARG A 572 19.12 -15.02 40.09
C ARG A 572 18.88 -14.75 38.59
N LEU A 573 19.79 -13.99 37.98
CA LEU A 573 19.74 -13.52 36.60
C LEU A 573 20.36 -14.56 35.65
N SER A 574 19.69 -14.86 34.53
CA SER A 574 20.27 -15.68 33.46
C SER A 574 21.18 -14.83 32.59
N ILE A 575 22.47 -15.13 32.59
CA ILE A 575 23.49 -14.34 31.89
C ILE A 575 24.15 -15.19 30.83
N ILE A 576 24.20 -14.66 29.60
CA ILE A 576 24.89 -15.26 28.46
C ILE A 576 26.13 -14.39 28.18
N LEU A 577 27.31 -14.98 28.35
CA LEU A 577 28.63 -14.34 28.20
C LEU A 577 29.35 -14.82 26.94
#